data_AF-A0A7L1N8Z7-F1
#
_entry.id   AF-A0A7L1N8Z7-F1
#
_cell.length_a   1.000
_cell.length_b   1.000
_cell.length_c   1.000
_cell.angle_alpha   90.00
_cell.angle_beta   90.00
_cell.angle_gamma   90.00
#
_symmetry.space_group_name_H-M   'P 1'
#
loop_
_entity.id
_entity.type
_entity.pdbx_description
1 polymer ?
#
loop_
_entity_poly.entity_id
_entity_poly.type
_entity_poly.pdbx_seq_one_letter_code
_entity_poly.pdbx_strand_id
1 'polypeptide(L)'
;QRKRRSWRRSSLKGTKRRQSLPPIHQDITGLSKSISLGLPEPDRLSALLLSSFQFSVQKLQQILQGDSSFKPEAFQAQAQSVSEELKHHLQKLQQDGTLRGCTEDPSGQPPPPELEKSVAQVKDFIARFSAECQAWDQLLLGYQQGSEEAARRLEQSRSSAKQAEPVPHLQTSQAQVLRSKPNYRQILQEQGQVLSCMELLLDELQQALKLLGAFSEESQQVLQRLSRRLAARTFQQLEGSPARRLLVAPPKKGP
;
A
#
# COMPACT_ATOMS: atom_id res chain seq x y z
N GLN A 1 2.93 6.64 52.36
CA GLN A 1 2.98 6.88 50.90
C GLN A 1 4.25 6.27 50.30
N ARG A 2 4.08 5.32 49.36
CA ARG A 2 5.15 4.58 48.68
C ARG A 2 5.90 5.49 47.69
N LYS A 3 7.20 5.70 47.88
CA LYS A 3 8.08 6.32 46.87
C LYS A 3 8.60 5.24 45.90
N ARG A 4 8.06 5.25 44.67
CA ARG A 4 8.57 4.50 43.51
C ARG A 4 10.03 4.92 43.25
N ARG A 5 10.96 3.97 43.29
CA ARG A 5 12.33 4.16 42.77
C ARG A 5 12.38 3.60 41.35
N SER A 6 12.51 4.50 40.40
CA SER A 6 12.68 4.23 38.97
C SER A 6 13.95 3.42 38.71
N TRP A 7 13.81 2.29 38.03
CA TRP A 7 14.94 1.55 37.47
C TRP A 7 15.52 2.34 36.30
N ARG A 8 16.62 3.04 36.54
CA ARG A 8 17.45 3.59 35.46
C ARG A 8 18.20 2.43 34.80
N ARG A 9 17.86 2.14 33.55
CA ARG A 9 18.71 1.34 32.65
C ARG A 9 20.08 2.00 32.57
N SER A 10 21.09 1.39 33.16
CA SER A 10 22.48 1.74 32.91
C SER A 10 22.83 1.36 31.48
N SER A 11 23.21 2.38 30.73
CA SER A 11 23.61 2.35 29.32
C SER A 11 24.81 1.43 29.09
N LEU A 12 24.69 0.56 28.09
CA LEU A 12 25.77 -0.14 27.42
C LEU A 12 26.66 0.88 26.70
N LYS A 13 27.71 1.39 27.37
CA LYS A 13 28.85 2.02 26.70
C LYS A 13 30.04 2.09 27.66
N GLY A 14 31.12 1.41 27.31
CA GLY A 14 32.41 1.53 27.99
C GLY A 14 32.97 0.19 28.48
N THR A 15 33.92 -0.36 27.72
CA THR A 15 34.92 -1.35 28.17
C THR A 15 34.39 -2.63 28.82
N LYS A 16 33.75 -3.49 28.01
CA LYS A 16 33.65 -4.92 28.30
C LYS A 16 35.06 -5.54 28.26
N ARG A 17 35.81 -5.46 29.37
CA ARG A 17 36.69 -6.58 29.72
C ARG A 17 35.78 -7.78 29.85
N ARG A 18 36.10 -8.85 29.13
CA ARG A 18 35.46 -10.16 29.24
C ARG A 18 35.26 -10.42 30.73
N GLN A 19 34.01 -10.62 31.17
CA GLN A 19 33.78 -11.13 32.52
C GLN A 19 34.43 -12.52 32.52
N SER A 20 35.66 -12.57 33.02
CA SER A 20 36.28 -13.85 33.36
C SER A 20 35.33 -14.53 34.31
N LEU A 21 35.09 -15.82 34.08
CA LEU A 21 34.42 -16.65 35.06
C LEU A 21 35.07 -16.41 36.43
N PRO A 22 34.29 -16.39 37.53
CA PRO A 22 34.86 -16.28 38.86
C PRO A 22 35.99 -17.31 39.00
N PRO A 23 37.10 -16.96 39.69
CA PRO A 23 38.23 -17.87 39.85
C PRO A 23 37.70 -19.23 40.31
N ILE A 24 38.00 -20.28 39.55
CA ILE A 24 37.75 -21.66 39.98
C ILE A 24 38.38 -21.76 41.37
N HIS A 25 37.59 -22.14 42.37
CA HIS A 25 38.04 -22.26 43.75
C HIS A 25 39.42 -22.94 43.78
N GLN A 26 40.42 -22.32 44.41
CA GLN A 26 41.81 -22.81 44.41
C GLN A 26 41.90 -24.27 44.90
N ASP A 27 40.99 -24.66 45.80
CA ASP A 27 40.80 -26.03 46.28
C ASP A 27 40.59 -27.05 45.14
N ILE A 28 39.80 -26.69 44.12
CA ILE A 28 39.44 -27.59 43.00
C ILE A 28 40.59 -27.72 42.00
N THR A 29 41.36 -26.65 41.81
CA THR A 29 42.57 -26.68 40.96
C THR A 29 43.72 -27.43 41.62
N GLY A 30 43.67 -27.68 42.93
CA GLY A 30 44.61 -28.56 43.62
C GLY A 30 44.46 -30.03 43.20
N LEU A 31 43.23 -30.49 42.94
CA LEU A 31 42.93 -31.89 42.60
C LEU A 31 43.57 -32.35 41.29
N SER A 32 43.58 -31.49 40.27
CA SER A 32 44.23 -31.83 38.98
C SER A 32 45.76 -31.77 39.06
N LYS A 33 46.31 -30.97 39.99
CA LYS A 33 47.75 -30.84 40.22
C LYS A 33 48.33 -31.95 41.09
N SER A 34 47.53 -32.55 41.98
CA SER A 34 47.94 -33.68 42.82
C SER A 34 48.03 -35.01 42.07
N ILE A 35 47.58 -35.07 40.82
CA ILE A 35 47.61 -36.28 39.99
C ILE A 35 48.93 -36.32 39.21
N SER A 36 49.61 -37.46 39.26
CA SER A 36 50.88 -37.68 38.59
C SER A 36 50.77 -37.51 37.07
N LEU A 37 51.65 -36.67 36.50
CA LEU A 37 51.74 -36.46 35.05
C LEU A 37 52.37 -37.64 34.29
N GLY A 38 53.00 -38.59 35.00
CA GLY A 38 53.61 -39.78 34.40
C GLY A 38 52.63 -40.91 34.07
N LEU A 39 51.34 -40.75 34.37
CA LEU A 39 50.29 -41.72 34.06
C LEU A 39 49.66 -41.44 32.68
N PRO A 40 49.16 -42.47 31.97
CA PRO A 40 48.36 -42.28 30.76
C PRO A 40 47.15 -41.36 31.00
N GLU A 41 46.76 -40.56 30.00
CA GLU A 41 45.60 -39.65 30.11
C GLU A 41 44.29 -40.31 30.58
N PRO A 42 43.88 -41.51 30.11
CA PRO A 42 42.67 -42.16 30.64
C PRO A 42 42.79 -42.53 32.12
N ASP A 43 44.01 -42.84 32.59
CA ASP A 43 44.29 -43.16 34.00
C ASP A 43 44.36 -41.90 34.86
N ARG A 44 44.80 -40.78 34.28
CA ARG A 44 44.72 -39.46 34.91
C ARG A 44 43.27 -39.02 35.06
N LEU A 45 42.42 -39.28 34.06
CA LEU A 45 41.00 -38.98 34.11
C LEU A 45 40.28 -39.85 35.18
N SER A 46 40.58 -41.14 35.25
CA SER A 46 40.00 -42.00 36.30
C SER A 46 40.44 -41.59 37.71
N ALA A 47 41.72 -41.26 37.90
CA ALA A 47 42.23 -40.73 39.17
C ALA A 47 41.59 -39.38 39.53
N LEU A 48 41.32 -38.52 38.53
CA LEU A 48 40.64 -37.24 38.73
C LEU A 48 39.20 -37.42 39.18
N LEU A 49 38.46 -38.36 38.58
CA LEU A 49 37.08 -38.66 38.98
C LEU A 49 37.00 -39.18 40.42
N LEU A 50 37.91 -40.08 40.80
CA LEU A 50 38.00 -40.58 42.18
C LEU A 50 38.36 -39.48 43.18
N SER A 51 39.36 -38.65 42.85
CA SER A 51 39.77 -37.54 43.72
C SER A 51 38.67 -36.49 43.86
N SER A 52 37.91 -36.23 42.77
CA SER A 52 36.77 -35.32 42.77
C SER A 52 35.63 -35.85 43.64
N PHE A 53 35.38 -37.16 43.61
CA PHE A 53 34.39 -37.80 44.47
C PHE A 53 34.80 -37.73 45.95
N GLN A 54 36.06 -38.02 46.28
CA GLN A 54 36.55 -37.93 47.66
C GLN A 54 36.49 -36.48 48.18
N PHE A 55 36.83 -35.51 47.34
CA PHE A 55 36.72 -34.09 47.67
C PHE A 55 35.28 -33.65 47.91
N SER A 56 34.32 -34.12 47.10
CA SER A 56 32.90 -33.79 47.27
C SER A 56 32.33 -34.42 48.54
N VAL A 57 32.71 -35.66 48.86
CA VAL A 57 32.36 -36.32 50.13
C VAL A 57 32.89 -35.52 51.33
N GLN A 58 34.14 -35.04 51.29
CA GLN A 58 34.72 -34.23 52.36
C GLN A 58 34.00 -32.88 52.51
N LYS A 59 33.70 -32.19 51.41
CA LYS A 59 32.89 -30.95 51.41
C LYS A 59 31.49 -31.18 51.98
N LEU A 60 30.84 -32.28 51.58
CA LEU A 60 29.50 -32.64 52.05
C LEU A 60 29.52 -32.96 53.55
N GLN A 61 30.55 -33.67 54.01
CA GLN A 61 30.75 -33.97 55.43
C GLN A 61 30.89 -32.69 56.26
N GLN A 62 31.65 -31.69 55.79
CA GLN A 62 31.82 -30.40 56.48
C GLN A 62 30.51 -29.61 56.59
N ILE A 63 29.63 -29.71 55.60
CA ILE A 63 28.31 -29.05 55.62
C ILE A 63 27.36 -29.76 56.59
N LEU A 64 27.34 -31.09 56.57
CA LEU A 64 26.45 -31.93 57.39
C LEU A 64 26.86 -32.01 58.86
N GLN A 65 28.11 -31.67 59.19
CA GLN A 65 28.59 -31.57 60.59
C GLN A 65 27.81 -30.54 61.43
N GLY A 66 27.04 -29.64 60.80
CA GLY A 66 26.17 -28.68 61.49
C GLY A 66 24.82 -29.24 61.96
N ASP A 67 24.41 -30.42 61.48
CA ASP A 67 23.07 -30.98 61.74
C ASP A 67 23.08 -31.97 62.92
N SER A 68 22.17 -31.78 63.88
CA SER A 68 22.08 -32.59 65.12
C SER A 68 21.70 -34.07 64.90
N SER A 69 21.24 -34.44 63.70
CA SER A 69 20.84 -35.80 63.32
C SER A 69 21.90 -36.57 62.53
N PHE A 70 23.08 -35.99 62.30
CA PHE A 70 24.11 -36.59 61.45
C PHE A 70 24.89 -37.69 62.19
N LYS A 71 24.94 -38.89 61.59
CA LYS A 71 25.76 -40.02 62.07
C LYS A 71 27.03 -40.13 61.21
N PRO A 72 28.18 -39.62 61.68
CA PRO A 72 29.40 -39.54 60.86
C PRO A 72 29.95 -40.94 60.49
N GLU A 73 29.82 -41.92 61.39
CA GLU A 73 30.32 -43.28 61.15
C GLU A 73 29.56 -44.00 60.04
N ALA A 74 28.22 -43.89 60.03
CA ALA A 74 27.38 -44.48 58.99
C ALA A 74 27.60 -43.79 57.62
N PHE A 75 27.78 -42.47 57.63
CA PHE A 75 28.11 -41.71 56.43
C PHE A 75 29.46 -42.11 55.85
N GLN A 76 30.48 -42.28 56.71
CA GLN A 76 31.82 -42.68 56.28
C GLN A 76 31.84 -44.11 55.72
N ALA A 77 31.10 -45.04 56.34
CA ALA A 77 30.94 -46.39 55.82
C ALA A 77 30.27 -46.40 54.43
N GLN A 78 29.21 -45.60 54.25
CA GLN A 78 28.54 -45.47 52.96
C GLN A 78 29.45 -44.81 51.90
N ALA A 79 30.18 -43.76 52.27
CA ALA A 79 31.11 -43.09 51.37
C ALA A 79 32.25 -44.02 50.92
N GLN A 80 32.76 -44.87 51.82
CA GLN A 80 33.76 -45.89 51.47
C GLN A 80 33.16 -46.94 50.53
N SER A 81 31.96 -47.44 50.79
CA SER A 81 31.26 -48.39 49.91
C SER A 81 31.09 -47.83 48.49
N VAL A 82 30.56 -46.61 48.37
CA VAL A 82 30.36 -45.95 47.06
C VAL A 82 31.70 -45.62 46.39
N SER A 83 32.74 -45.27 47.16
CA SER A 83 34.07 -45.06 46.59
C SER A 83 34.66 -46.34 45.99
N GLU A 84 34.44 -47.51 46.60
CA GLU A 84 34.90 -48.79 46.05
C GLU A 84 34.09 -49.21 44.83
N GLU A 85 32.76 -49.00 44.84
CA GLU A 85 31.92 -49.22 43.65
C GLU A 85 32.34 -48.32 42.49
N LEU A 86 32.60 -47.03 42.75
CA LEU A 86 33.08 -46.10 41.73
C LEU A 86 34.43 -46.53 41.16
N LYS A 87 35.36 -47.03 41.98
CA LYS A 87 36.63 -47.59 41.50
C LYS A 87 36.40 -48.77 40.56
N HIS A 88 35.52 -49.71 40.94
CA HIS A 88 35.20 -50.87 40.11
C HIS A 88 34.55 -50.44 38.77
N HIS A 89 33.64 -49.47 38.80
CA HIS A 89 33.04 -48.91 37.59
C HIS A 89 34.06 -48.20 36.69
N LEU A 90 35.00 -47.45 37.26
CA LEU A 90 36.04 -46.79 36.48
C LEU A 90 37.01 -47.79 35.84
N GLN A 91 37.36 -48.87 36.54
CA GLN A 91 38.15 -49.97 35.96
C GLN A 91 37.42 -50.62 34.79
N LYS A 92 36.10 -50.83 34.91
CA LYS A 92 35.29 -51.33 33.80
C LYS A 92 35.28 -50.34 32.62
N LEU A 93 35.11 -49.04 32.87
CA LEU A 93 35.14 -48.01 31.82
C LEU A 93 36.51 -47.86 31.15
N GLN A 94 37.60 -48.14 31.87
CA GLN A 94 38.95 -48.24 31.31
C GLN A 94 39.08 -49.45 30.37
N GLN A 95 38.55 -50.61 30.77
CA GLN A 95 38.56 -51.84 29.97
C GLN A 95 37.66 -51.75 28.73
N ASP A 96 36.49 -51.13 28.86
CA ASP A 96 35.51 -50.93 27.78
C ASP A 96 35.95 -49.84 26.78
N GLY A 97 37.10 -49.18 27.00
CA GLY A 97 37.65 -48.15 26.12
C GLY A 97 36.90 -46.82 26.12
N THR A 98 35.85 -46.67 26.94
CA THR A 98 35.05 -45.44 27.01
C THR A 98 35.88 -44.26 27.51
N LEU A 99 36.71 -44.45 28.54
CA LEU A 99 37.58 -43.36 29.04
C LEU A 99 38.63 -42.94 28.01
N ARG A 100 39.12 -43.90 27.22
CA ARG A 100 40.06 -43.63 26.13
C ARG A 100 39.41 -42.76 25.05
N GLY A 101 38.15 -43.03 24.69
CA GLY A 101 37.38 -42.20 23.76
C GLY A 101 37.04 -40.79 24.25
N CYS A 102 37.17 -40.50 25.55
CA CYS A 102 37.01 -39.15 26.10
C CYS A 102 38.31 -38.33 26.08
N THR A 103 39.46 -39.00 26.12
CA THR A 103 40.79 -38.35 26.11
C THR A 103 41.38 -38.26 24.72
N GLU A 104 41.06 -39.22 23.86
CA GLU A 104 41.40 -39.12 22.45
C GLU A 104 40.51 -38.04 21.84
N ASP A 105 41.13 -37.03 21.23
CA ASP A 105 40.43 -36.22 20.24
C ASP A 105 39.77 -37.20 19.28
N PRO A 106 38.46 -37.03 18.96
CA PRO A 106 37.82 -37.88 17.96
C PRO A 106 38.76 -37.86 16.78
N SER A 107 39.36 -39.03 16.51
CA SER A 107 40.52 -39.15 15.64
C SER A 107 40.30 -38.24 14.44
N GLY A 108 41.31 -37.49 14.00
CA GLY A 108 41.24 -36.57 12.87
C GLY A 108 40.84 -37.21 11.53
N GLN A 109 40.09 -38.30 11.53
CA GLN A 109 39.09 -38.64 10.54
C GLN A 109 38.22 -37.41 10.27
N PRO A 110 38.37 -36.80 9.08
CA PRO A 110 37.43 -35.80 8.65
C PRO A 110 36.02 -36.40 8.72
N PRO A 111 35.00 -35.59 9.06
CA PRO A 111 33.62 -36.04 8.98
C PRO A 111 33.39 -36.72 7.63
N PRO A 112 32.53 -37.76 7.57
CA PRO A 112 32.34 -38.53 6.35
C PRO A 112 32.10 -37.56 5.18
N PRO A 113 32.73 -37.77 4.02
CA PRO A 113 32.72 -36.80 2.92
C PRO A 113 31.30 -36.46 2.44
N GLU A 114 30.32 -37.33 2.69
CA GLU A 114 28.89 -37.08 2.49
C GLU A 114 28.33 -36.01 3.43
N LEU A 115 28.70 -36.04 4.72
CA LEU A 115 28.31 -35.04 5.70
C LEU A 115 28.93 -33.69 5.36
N GLU A 116 30.22 -33.64 5.01
CA GLU A 116 30.87 -32.39 4.59
C GLU A 116 30.22 -31.77 3.35
N LYS A 117 29.90 -32.59 2.33
CA LYS A 117 29.17 -32.14 1.14
C LYS A 117 27.79 -31.60 1.50
N SER A 118 27.04 -32.29 2.37
CA SER A 118 25.72 -31.83 2.79
C SER A 118 25.79 -30.52 3.59
N VAL A 119 26.78 -30.38 4.47
CA VAL A 119 27.02 -29.15 5.24
C VAL A 119 27.42 -27.99 4.33
N ALA A 120 28.24 -28.25 3.30
CA ALA A 120 28.59 -27.25 2.29
C ALA A 120 27.35 -26.81 1.49
N GLN A 121 26.52 -27.74 1.03
CA GLN A 121 25.27 -27.42 0.32
C GLN A 121 24.30 -26.60 1.19
N VAL A 122 24.14 -26.96 2.46
CA VAL A 122 23.30 -26.20 3.40
C VAL A 122 23.84 -24.79 3.59
N LYS A 123 25.17 -24.62 3.71
CA LYS A 123 25.79 -23.29 3.79
C LYS A 123 25.54 -22.46 2.52
N ASP A 124 25.64 -23.07 1.34
CA ASP A 124 25.36 -22.41 0.06
C ASP A 124 23.88 -21.99 -0.03
N PHE A 125 22.95 -22.84 0.40
CA PHE A 125 21.53 -22.49 0.45
C PHE A 125 21.26 -21.36 1.44
N ILE A 126 21.86 -21.39 2.63
CA ILE A 126 21.73 -20.31 3.61
C ILE A 126 22.24 -18.99 3.01
N ALA A 127 23.39 -19.01 2.33
CA ALA A 127 23.92 -17.83 1.66
C ALA A 127 22.97 -17.30 0.58
N ARG A 128 22.47 -18.18 -0.30
CA ARG A 128 21.50 -17.82 -1.35
C ARG A 128 20.22 -17.22 -0.77
N PHE A 129 19.59 -17.90 0.19
CA PHE A 129 18.37 -17.41 0.83
C PHE A 129 18.61 -16.09 1.57
N SER A 130 19.76 -15.91 2.20
CA SER A 130 20.09 -14.64 2.87
C SER A 130 20.21 -13.48 1.89
N ALA A 131 20.81 -13.69 0.71
CA ALA A 131 20.91 -12.69 -0.34
C ALA A 131 19.54 -12.40 -0.96
N GLU A 132 18.71 -13.42 -1.16
CA GLU A 132 17.36 -13.27 -1.66
C GLU A 132 16.47 -12.47 -0.69
N CYS A 133 16.53 -12.78 0.61
CA CYS A 133 15.83 -11.99 1.64
C CYS A 133 16.23 -10.52 1.59
N GLN A 134 17.53 -10.22 1.48
CA GLN A 134 18.02 -8.84 1.36
C GLN A 134 17.51 -8.15 0.08
N ALA A 135 17.44 -8.87 -1.04
CA ALA A 135 16.90 -8.33 -2.29
C ALA A 135 15.40 -8.01 -2.16
N TRP A 136 14.62 -8.88 -1.52
CA TRP A 136 13.21 -8.64 -1.23
C TRP A 136 13.00 -7.46 -0.29
N ASP A 137 13.81 -7.32 0.75
CA ASP A 137 13.75 -6.19 1.68
C ASP A 137 14.03 -4.85 0.95
N GLN A 138 15.03 -4.82 0.06
CA GLN A 138 15.35 -3.65 -0.75
C GLN A 138 14.22 -3.30 -1.72
N LEU A 139 13.63 -4.31 -2.37
CA LEU A 139 12.51 -4.13 -3.30
C LEU A 139 11.29 -3.57 -2.56
N LEU A 140 10.96 -4.13 -1.40
CA LEU A 140 9.85 -3.68 -0.57
C LEU A 140 10.04 -2.23 -0.13
N LEU A 141 11.25 -1.87 0.32
CA LEU A 141 11.58 -0.49 0.67
C LEU A 141 11.42 0.45 -0.53
N GLY A 142 11.87 0.03 -1.72
CA GLY A 142 11.74 0.79 -2.96
C GLY A 142 10.27 1.06 -3.34
N TYR A 143 9.40 0.06 -3.25
CA TYR A 143 7.96 0.24 -3.49
C TYR A 143 7.30 1.14 -2.46
N GLN A 144 7.66 1.01 -1.18
CA GLN A 144 7.15 1.88 -0.12
C GLN A 144 7.54 3.33 -0.38
N GLN A 145 8.82 3.61 -0.63
CA GLN A 145 9.30 4.95 -0.96
C GLN A 145 8.63 5.50 -2.22
N GLY A 146 8.53 4.71 -3.29
CA GLY A 146 7.84 5.12 -4.51
C GLY A 146 6.36 5.45 -4.29
N SER A 147 5.68 4.69 -3.43
CA SER A 147 4.28 4.96 -3.07
C SER A 147 4.13 6.23 -2.23
N GLU A 148 5.04 6.48 -1.29
CA GLU A 148 5.06 7.71 -0.50
C GLU A 148 5.38 8.93 -1.36
N GLU A 149 6.32 8.81 -2.29
CA GLU A 149 6.64 9.87 -3.25
C GLU A 149 5.46 10.17 -4.18
N ALA A 150 4.79 9.14 -4.70
CA ALA A 150 3.59 9.30 -5.51
C ALA A 150 2.48 10.01 -4.70
N ALA A 151 2.29 9.64 -3.43
CA ALA A 151 1.36 10.30 -2.54
C ALA A 151 1.75 11.77 -2.29
N ARG A 152 3.02 12.07 -2.03
CA ARG A 152 3.53 13.46 -1.89
C ARG A 152 3.30 14.28 -3.16
N ARG A 153 3.55 13.71 -4.35
CA ARG A 153 3.29 14.38 -5.64
C ARG A 153 1.81 14.66 -5.83
N LEU A 154 0.94 13.75 -5.40
CA LEU A 154 -0.52 13.93 -5.45
C LEU A 154 -1.02 14.99 -4.45
N GLU A 155 -0.45 15.05 -3.25
CA GLU A 155 -0.72 16.12 -2.28
C GLU A 155 -0.28 17.49 -2.84
N GLN A 156 0.92 17.56 -3.43
CA GLN A 156 1.44 18.75 -4.09
C GLN A 156 0.55 19.16 -5.26
N SER A 157 0.13 18.24 -6.13
CA SER A 157 -0.77 18.55 -7.24
C SER A 157 -2.15 18.99 -6.77
N ARG A 158 -2.69 18.44 -5.68
CA ARG A 158 -3.93 18.92 -5.05
C ARG A 158 -3.79 20.32 -4.49
N SER A 159 -2.64 20.65 -3.87
CA SER A 159 -2.38 22.00 -3.37
C SER A 159 -2.19 23.02 -4.50
N SER A 160 -1.52 22.64 -5.60
CA SER A 160 -1.33 23.51 -6.76
C SER A 160 -2.58 23.62 -7.62
N ALA A 161 -3.41 22.57 -7.75
CA ALA A 161 -4.69 22.61 -8.45
C ALA A 161 -5.73 23.52 -7.75
N LYS A 162 -5.58 23.78 -6.46
CA LYS A 162 -6.37 24.80 -5.74
C LYS A 162 -5.94 26.23 -6.07
N GLN A 163 -4.74 26.43 -6.62
CA GLN A 163 -4.18 27.75 -6.95
C GLN A 163 -4.03 27.99 -8.47
N ALA A 164 -4.00 26.94 -9.28
CA ALA A 164 -3.76 27.02 -10.71
C ALA A 164 -5.06 26.89 -11.51
N GLU A 165 -5.27 27.85 -12.43
CA GLU A 165 -6.22 27.70 -13.54
C GLU A 165 -5.94 26.39 -14.32
N PRO A 166 -6.94 25.85 -15.04
CA PRO A 166 -6.78 24.58 -15.73
C PRO A 166 -5.66 24.70 -16.78
N VAL A 167 -4.48 24.19 -16.45
CA VAL A 167 -3.35 24.08 -17.37
C VAL A 167 -3.85 23.29 -18.59
N PRO A 168 -3.64 23.74 -19.83
CA PRO A 168 -4.11 22.99 -20.99
C PRO A 168 -3.33 21.68 -21.09
N HIS A 169 -3.96 20.58 -20.69
CA HIS A 169 -3.43 19.20 -20.65
C HIS A 169 -3.08 18.62 -22.03
N LEU A 170 -3.00 19.45 -23.06
CA LEU A 170 -2.97 19.04 -24.45
C LEU A 170 -1.59 19.35 -25.03
N GLN A 171 -0.55 18.70 -24.51
CA GLN A 171 0.63 18.37 -25.31
C GLN A 171 0.41 17.04 -26.04
N THR A 172 -0.79 16.88 -26.61
CA THR A 172 -1.12 15.75 -27.48
C THR A 172 -0.66 16.04 -28.90
N SER A 173 -0.33 15.03 -29.69
CA SER A 173 -0.01 15.19 -31.12
C SER A 173 -1.09 15.96 -31.91
N GLN A 174 -2.34 15.93 -31.43
CA GLN A 174 -3.50 16.64 -32.01
C GLN A 174 -3.80 18.00 -31.37
N ALA A 175 -2.88 18.56 -30.57
CA ALA A 175 -3.11 19.82 -29.86
C ALA A 175 -3.50 20.97 -30.80
N GLN A 176 -2.96 20.99 -32.03
CA GLN A 176 -3.30 21.98 -33.04
C GLN A 176 -4.76 21.87 -33.49
N VAL A 177 -5.28 20.65 -33.69
CA VAL A 177 -6.68 20.40 -34.08
C VAL A 177 -7.64 20.78 -32.95
N LEU A 178 -7.27 20.48 -31.71
CA LEU A 178 -8.09 20.83 -30.54
C LEU A 178 -8.10 22.34 -30.29
N ARG A 179 -6.99 23.04 -30.57
CA ARG A 179 -6.92 24.51 -30.52
C ARG A 179 -7.72 25.19 -31.63
N SER A 180 -7.87 24.56 -32.80
CA SER A 180 -8.64 25.10 -33.92
C SER A 180 -10.16 24.87 -33.80
N LYS A 181 -10.68 24.55 -32.61
CA LYS A 181 -12.12 24.32 -32.42
C LYS A 181 -12.91 25.64 -32.55
N PRO A 182 -13.87 25.74 -33.49
CA PRO A 182 -14.69 26.95 -33.64
C PRO A 182 -15.68 27.10 -32.48
N ASN A 183 -16.10 28.34 -32.23
CA ASN A 183 -17.07 28.65 -31.19
C ASN A 183 -18.51 28.45 -31.70
N TYR A 184 -19.01 27.23 -31.62
CA TYR A 184 -20.37 26.89 -32.05
C TYR A 184 -21.47 27.70 -31.34
N ARG A 185 -21.23 28.16 -30.10
CA ARG A 185 -22.22 28.96 -29.37
C ARG A 185 -22.41 30.32 -30.02
N GLN A 186 -21.31 30.94 -30.45
CA GLN A 186 -21.37 32.21 -31.15
C GLN A 186 -22.08 32.06 -32.50
N ILE A 187 -21.75 31.01 -33.26
CA ILE A 187 -22.42 30.70 -34.53
C ILE A 187 -23.93 30.55 -34.33
N LEU A 188 -24.37 29.82 -33.30
CA LEU A 188 -25.80 29.68 -33.00
C LEU A 188 -26.46 30.99 -32.59
N GLN A 189 -25.76 31.87 -31.86
CA GLN A 189 -26.26 33.19 -31.50
C GLN A 189 -26.41 34.10 -32.73
N GLU A 190 -25.44 34.06 -33.65
CA GLU A 190 -25.50 34.77 -34.93
C GLU A 190 -26.70 34.30 -35.77
N GLN A 191 -26.96 32.99 -35.82
CA GLN A 191 -28.16 32.45 -36.47
C GLN A 191 -29.46 32.95 -35.81
N GLY A 192 -29.49 33.05 -34.48
CA GLY A 192 -30.63 33.64 -33.76
C GLY A 192 -30.92 35.08 -34.18
N GLN A 193 -29.89 35.90 -34.35
CA GLN A 193 -30.04 37.28 -34.82
C GLN A 193 -30.59 37.35 -36.25
N VAL A 194 -30.12 36.46 -37.14
CA VAL A 194 -30.62 36.38 -38.52
C VAL A 194 -32.11 36.03 -38.55
N LEU A 195 -32.55 35.09 -37.71
CA LEU A 195 -33.96 34.71 -37.61
C LEU A 195 -34.83 35.87 -37.13
N SER A 196 -34.38 36.63 -36.13
CA SER A 196 -35.08 37.84 -35.65
C SER A 196 -35.17 38.91 -36.73
N CYS A 197 -34.13 39.10 -37.55
CA CYS A 197 -34.20 40.00 -38.70
C CYS A 197 -35.21 39.52 -39.75
N MET A 198 -35.28 38.22 -40.03
CA MET A 198 -36.26 37.65 -40.96
C MET A 198 -37.70 37.82 -40.46
N GLU A 199 -37.93 37.62 -39.16
CA GLU A 199 -39.23 37.84 -38.52
C GLU A 199 -39.71 39.29 -38.71
N LEU A 200 -38.85 40.27 -38.41
CA LEU A 200 -39.18 41.69 -38.62
C LEU A 200 -39.50 42.01 -40.09
N LEU A 201 -38.75 41.46 -41.04
CA LEU A 201 -39.04 41.67 -42.47
C LEU A 201 -40.39 41.08 -42.88
N LEU A 202 -40.75 39.92 -42.33
CA LEU A 202 -42.04 39.29 -42.58
C LEU A 202 -43.19 40.12 -41.98
N ASP A 203 -43.00 40.68 -40.79
CA ASP A 203 -43.99 41.55 -40.14
C ASP A 203 -44.21 42.84 -40.94
N GLU A 204 -43.14 43.49 -41.40
CA GLU A 204 -43.21 44.69 -42.26
C GLU A 204 -43.90 44.39 -43.59
N LEU A 205 -43.57 43.27 -44.24
CA LEU A 205 -44.25 42.83 -45.45
C LEU A 205 -45.74 42.56 -45.20
N GLN A 206 -46.08 41.92 -44.09
CA GLN A 206 -47.47 41.68 -43.70
C GLN A 206 -48.22 43.00 -43.47
N GLN A 207 -47.58 43.98 -42.84
CA GLN A 207 -48.17 45.29 -42.60
C GLN A 207 -48.39 46.06 -43.90
N ALA A 208 -47.42 46.04 -44.82
CA ALA A 208 -47.56 46.64 -46.14
C ALA A 208 -48.72 46.02 -46.94
N LEU A 209 -48.88 44.70 -46.88
CA LEU A 209 -49.99 44.00 -47.52
C LEU A 209 -51.35 44.37 -46.91
N LYS A 210 -51.44 44.53 -45.58
CA LYS A 210 -52.67 44.99 -44.92
C LYS A 210 -53.04 46.41 -45.35
N LEU A 211 -52.07 47.31 -45.44
CA LEU A 211 -52.30 48.69 -45.91
C LEU A 211 -52.76 48.72 -47.37
N LEU A 212 -52.12 47.93 -48.23
CA LEU A 212 -52.54 47.81 -49.63
C LEU A 212 -53.94 47.21 -49.76
N GLY A 213 -54.28 46.22 -48.92
CA GLY A 213 -55.62 45.65 -48.82
C GLY A 213 -56.66 46.69 -48.42
N ALA A 214 -56.40 47.45 -47.35
CA ALA A 214 -57.27 48.53 -46.89
C ALA A 214 -57.47 49.61 -47.97
N PHE A 215 -56.39 50.04 -48.63
CA PHE A 215 -56.47 50.99 -49.75
C PHE A 215 -57.30 50.45 -50.92
N SER A 216 -57.11 49.18 -51.27
CA SER A 216 -57.90 48.50 -52.31
C SER A 216 -59.38 48.48 -51.94
N GLU A 217 -59.73 48.09 -50.71
CA GLU A 217 -61.10 48.08 -50.20
C GLU A 217 -61.73 49.48 -50.20
N GLU A 218 -60.99 50.50 -49.73
CA GLU A 218 -61.45 51.90 -49.74
C GLU A 218 -61.69 52.39 -51.17
N SER A 219 -60.76 52.13 -52.09
CA SER A 219 -60.90 52.50 -53.50
C SER A 219 -62.11 51.81 -54.14
N GLN A 220 -62.33 50.53 -53.84
CA GLN A 220 -63.48 49.77 -54.31
C GLN A 220 -64.78 50.33 -53.73
N GLN A 221 -64.82 50.69 -52.45
CA GLN A 221 -65.98 51.32 -51.82
C GLN A 221 -66.28 52.70 -52.43
N VAL A 222 -65.27 53.53 -52.68
CA VAL A 222 -65.44 54.85 -53.31
C VAL A 222 -65.98 54.69 -54.73
N LEU A 223 -65.40 53.80 -55.52
CA LEU A 223 -65.86 53.49 -56.87
C LEU A 223 -67.31 52.96 -56.86
N GLN A 224 -67.67 52.09 -55.92
CA GLN A 224 -69.05 51.61 -55.74
C GLN A 224 -70.01 52.73 -55.34
N ARG A 225 -69.60 53.66 -54.47
CA ARG A 225 -70.44 54.82 -54.09
C ARG A 225 -70.63 55.77 -55.27
N LEU A 226 -69.57 56.04 -56.04
CA LEU A 226 -69.65 56.87 -57.24
C LEU A 226 -70.51 56.21 -58.32
N SER A 227 -70.34 54.92 -58.58
CA SER A 227 -71.17 54.18 -59.53
C SER A 227 -72.64 54.16 -59.11
N ARG A 228 -72.95 53.96 -57.82
CA ARG A 228 -74.32 54.09 -57.28
C ARG A 228 -74.88 55.50 -57.40
N ARG A 229 -74.09 56.54 -57.12
CA ARG A 229 -74.53 57.95 -57.28
C ARG A 229 -74.77 58.31 -58.74
N LEU A 230 -73.87 57.88 -59.63
CA LEU A 230 -74.05 58.01 -61.07
C LEU A 230 -75.32 57.30 -61.48
N ALA A 231 -75.52 56.03 -61.07
CA ALA A 231 -76.71 55.29 -61.41
C ALA A 231 -78.00 55.91 -60.85
N ALA A 232 -77.98 56.47 -59.63
CA ALA A 232 -79.10 57.22 -59.09
C ALA A 232 -79.39 58.49 -59.91
N ARG A 233 -78.36 59.26 -60.30
CA ARG A 233 -78.56 60.48 -61.07
C ARG A 233 -78.96 60.24 -62.52
N THR A 234 -78.35 59.27 -63.19
CA THR A 234 -78.60 59.01 -64.61
C THR A 234 -79.72 58.02 -64.80
N PHE A 235 -79.68 56.86 -64.14
CA PHE A 235 -80.64 55.79 -64.38
C PHE A 235 -81.95 55.99 -63.61
N GLN A 236 -81.99 56.46 -62.36
CA GLN A 236 -83.30 56.71 -61.69
C GLN A 236 -84.05 57.91 -62.29
N GLN A 237 -83.35 58.95 -62.77
CA GLN A 237 -84.00 59.99 -63.59
C GLN A 237 -84.47 59.45 -64.94
N LEU A 238 -83.75 58.48 -65.52
CA LEU A 238 -84.22 57.75 -66.70
C LEU A 238 -85.43 56.86 -66.39
N GLU A 239 -85.53 56.26 -65.19
CA GLU A 239 -86.63 55.37 -64.82
C GLU A 239 -87.99 56.08 -64.86
N GLY A 240 -88.03 57.38 -64.53
CA GLY A 240 -89.21 58.25 -64.62
C GLY A 240 -89.34 59.07 -65.92
N SER A 241 -88.39 58.95 -66.85
CA SER A 241 -88.35 59.68 -68.12
C SER A 241 -88.94 58.86 -69.27
N PRO A 242 -89.68 59.48 -70.22
CA PRO A 242 -90.19 58.78 -71.40
C PRO A 242 -89.09 58.14 -72.28
N ALA A 243 -87.83 58.56 -72.13
CA ALA A 243 -86.69 57.99 -72.83
C ALA A 243 -86.41 56.51 -72.45
N ARG A 244 -86.90 56.03 -71.30
CA ARG A 244 -86.74 54.61 -70.91
C ARG A 244 -87.41 53.65 -71.89
N ARG A 245 -88.50 54.07 -72.55
CA ARG A 245 -89.20 53.26 -73.56
C ARG A 245 -88.32 52.95 -74.78
N LEU A 246 -87.23 53.68 -74.99
CA LEU A 246 -86.26 53.45 -76.06
C LEU A 246 -85.16 52.46 -75.67
N LEU A 247 -84.90 52.28 -74.37
CA LEU A 247 -83.84 51.39 -73.85
C LEU A 247 -84.37 50.05 -73.35
N VAL A 248 -85.68 49.93 -73.06
CA VAL A 248 -86.32 48.63 -72.83
C VAL A 248 -86.37 47.90 -74.16
N ALA A 249 -85.35 47.08 -74.43
CA ALA A 249 -85.43 46.07 -75.48
C ALA A 249 -86.59 45.11 -75.16
N PRO A 250 -87.43 44.72 -76.15
CA PRO A 250 -88.51 43.77 -75.92
C PRO A 250 -87.93 42.43 -75.44
N PRO A 251 -88.68 41.66 -74.62
CA PRO A 251 -88.23 40.33 -74.19
C PRO A 251 -87.94 39.49 -75.43
N LYS A 252 -86.71 38.94 -75.50
CA LYS A 252 -86.41 37.86 -76.45
C LYS A 252 -87.38 36.73 -76.14
N LYS A 253 -88.37 36.53 -77.02
CA LYS A 253 -89.06 35.24 -77.18
C LYS A 253 -87.98 34.18 -77.44
N GLY A 254 -88.08 33.07 -76.72
CA GLY A 254 -87.21 31.90 -76.89
C GLY A 254 -87.16 31.41 -78.34
N PRO A 255 -86.09 30.68 -78.66
CA PRO A 255 -86.19 29.23 -78.78
C PRO A 255 -85.57 28.48 -77.61
#